data_AF-A0A5D0RGG2-F1
#
_entry.id   AF-A0A5D0RGG2-F1
#
_cell.length_a   1.000
_cell.length_b   1.000
_cell.length_c   1.000
_cell.angle_alpha   90.00
_cell.angle_beta   90.00
_cell.angle_gamma   90.00
#
_symmetry.space_group_name_H-M   'P 1'
#
loop_
_entity.id
_entity.type
_entity.pdbx_description
1 polymer ?
#
loop_
_entity_poly.entity_id
_entity_poly.type
_entity_poly.pdbx_seq_one_letter_code
_entity_poly.pdbx_strand_id
1 'polypeptide(L)'
;MQFMMSRRGMLSSIVATTVLVGATGALAADPKEIANQVYQAYVEAMTRTNAALEGFPEPTPEIAETVDAIKEDSVTKLVALGHEIAAMSDADRKTVEGVVSSSVSSIHTKPETKDVYAGYQAVWGAYVGGDQEFFNKIKSLNILTQYAFFDLLRKQEPEEADRLGV
;
A
#
# COMPACT_ATOMS: atom_id res chain seq x y z
N MET A 1 -60.94 -59.42 14.64
CA MET A 1 -61.63 -59.19 13.35
C MET A 1 -61.41 -57.72 13.01
N GLN A 2 -61.10 -57.26 11.81
CA GLN A 2 -60.88 -57.88 10.50
C GLN A 2 -60.61 -56.66 9.60
N PHE A 3 -59.47 -56.65 8.88
CA PHE A 3 -59.21 -55.82 7.68
C PHE A 3 -59.18 -54.29 7.92
N MET A 4 -58.40 -53.48 7.21
CA MET A 4 -58.19 -53.50 5.77
C MET A 4 -56.98 -52.61 5.41
N MET A 5 -56.10 -53.15 4.58
CA MET A 5 -55.14 -52.41 3.77
C MET A 5 -55.84 -51.38 2.87
N SER A 6 -55.25 -50.20 2.66
CA SER A 6 -55.25 -49.49 1.36
C SER A 6 -54.22 -48.35 1.43
N ARG A 7 -52.99 -48.53 0.93
CA ARG A 7 -52.54 -48.27 -0.45
C ARG A 7 -52.61 -46.80 -0.89
N ARG A 8 -51.44 -46.37 -1.40
CA ARG A 8 -51.16 -45.39 -2.45
C ARG A 8 -50.96 -43.93 -2.03
N GLY A 9 -49.75 -43.46 -2.31
CA GLY A 9 -49.42 -42.05 -2.38
C GLY A 9 -47.92 -41.76 -2.37
N MET A 10 -47.09 -42.55 -3.07
CA MET A 10 -45.73 -42.11 -3.43
C MET A 10 -45.87 -40.95 -4.40
N LEU A 11 -45.61 -39.73 -3.92
CA LEU A 11 -45.24 -38.60 -4.78
C LEU A 11 -43.79 -38.27 -4.45
N SER A 12 -42.91 -38.70 -5.35
CA SER A 12 -41.53 -38.23 -5.44
C SER A 12 -41.54 -36.72 -5.65
N SER A 13 -41.26 -35.95 -4.60
CA SER A 13 -40.72 -34.61 -4.78
C SER A 13 -39.24 -34.74 -5.12
N ILE A 14 -38.94 -34.64 -6.41
CA ILE A 14 -37.58 -34.35 -6.89
C ILE A 14 -37.25 -32.95 -6.38
N VAL A 15 -36.49 -32.87 -5.29
CA VAL A 15 -35.81 -31.63 -4.90
C VAL A 15 -34.64 -31.50 -5.86
N ALA A 16 -34.80 -30.65 -6.88
CA ALA A 16 -33.68 -30.14 -7.65
C ALA A 16 -32.88 -29.19 -6.75
N THR A 17 -31.93 -29.74 -6.00
CA THR A 17 -30.91 -28.94 -5.31
C THR A 17 -29.98 -28.39 -6.39
N THR A 18 -30.29 -27.19 -6.89
CA THR A 18 -29.31 -26.37 -7.60
C THR A 18 -28.21 -26.05 -6.61
N VAL A 19 -27.08 -26.75 -6.73
CA VAL A 19 -25.83 -26.34 -6.09
C VAL A 19 -25.40 -25.07 -6.80
N LEU A 20 -25.72 -23.90 -6.23
CA LEU A 20 -25.04 -22.67 -6.57
C LEU A 20 -23.59 -22.84 -6.11
N VAL A 21 -22.72 -23.29 -7.01
CA VAL A 21 -21.29 -23.03 -6.91
C VAL A 21 -21.11 -21.54 -7.21
N GLY A 22 -21.49 -20.71 -6.24
CA GLY A 22 -21.10 -19.31 -6.24
C GLY A 22 -19.62 -19.28 -5.95
N ALA A 23 -18.82 -19.11 -7.00
CA ALA A 23 -17.41 -18.78 -6.88
C ALA A 23 -17.26 -17.70 -5.81
N THR A 24 -16.47 -17.99 -4.77
CA THR A 24 -15.91 -16.98 -3.89
C THR A 24 -14.97 -16.12 -4.74
N GLY A 25 -15.54 -15.24 -5.55
CA GLY A 25 -14.82 -14.08 -6.03
C GLY A 25 -14.52 -13.26 -4.80
N ALA A 26 -13.25 -13.27 -4.36
CA ALA A 26 -12.76 -12.23 -3.49
C ALA A 26 -13.20 -10.91 -4.13
N LEU A 27 -14.01 -10.11 -3.42
CA LEU A 27 -14.37 -8.78 -3.87
C LEU A 27 -13.04 -8.06 -4.13
N ALA A 28 -12.76 -7.71 -5.39
CA ALA A 28 -11.60 -6.90 -5.70
C ALA A 28 -11.65 -5.64 -4.82
N ALA A 29 -10.55 -5.32 -4.14
CA ALA A 29 -10.49 -4.18 -3.25
C ALA A 29 -10.84 -2.89 -4.04
N ASP A 30 -11.59 -1.97 -3.41
CA ASP A 30 -11.93 -0.68 -4.02
C ASP A 30 -10.63 0.06 -4.39
N PRO A 31 -10.42 0.44 -5.66
CA PRO A 31 -9.20 1.14 -6.09
C PRO A 31 -8.91 2.39 -5.27
N LYS A 32 -9.95 3.11 -4.81
CA LYS A 32 -9.75 4.32 -3.98
C LYS A 32 -9.25 3.99 -2.58
N GLU A 33 -9.68 2.85 -2.03
CA GLU A 33 -9.23 2.39 -0.73
C GLU A 33 -7.76 1.97 -0.80
N ILE A 34 -7.37 1.21 -1.83
CA ILE A 34 -5.96 0.85 -2.05
C ILE A 34 -5.09 2.09 -2.28
N ALA A 35 -5.58 3.07 -3.06
CA ALA A 35 -4.88 4.35 -3.23
C ALA A 35 -4.68 5.09 -1.91
N ASN A 36 -5.69 5.10 -1.04
CA ASN A 36 -5.57 5.68 0.30
C ASN A 36 -4.52 4.93 1.13
N GLN A 37 -4.49 3.60 1.10
CA GLN A 37 -3.49 2.82 1.82
C GLN A 37 -2.05 3.10 1.34
N VAL A 38 -1.83 3.24 0.03
CA VAL A 38 -0.53 3.68 -0.52
C VAL A 38 -0.15 5.06 0.00
N TYR A 39 -1.08 6.01 -0.02
CA TYR A 39 -0.85 7.36 0.51
C TYR A 39 -0.59 7.37 2.02
N GLN A 40 -1.33 6.59 2.81
CA GLN A 40 -1.11 6.49 4.25
C GLN A 40 0.25 5.88 4.59
N ALA A 41 0.70 4.85 3.86
CA ALA A 41 2.04 4.28 4.06
C ALA A 41 3.16 5.31 3.79
N TYR A 42 2.96 6.21 2.82
CA TYR A 42 3.86 7.32 2.54
C TYR A 42 3.87 8.38 3.66
N VAL A 43 2.68 8.79 4.13
CA VAL A 43 2.54 9.75 5.24
C VAL A 43 3.13 9.18 6.53
N GLU A 44 2.89 7.90 6.83
CA GLU A 44 3.44 7.21 7.99
C GLU A 44 4.98 7.22 7.98
N ALA A 45 5.60 6.98 6.81
CA ALA A 45 7.04 7.04 6.66
C ALA A 45 7.61 8.42 7.00
N MET A 46 6.96 9.49 6.51
CA MET A 46 7.34 10.87 6.82
C MET A 46 7.16 11.18 8.31
N THR A 47 6.03 10.78 8.90
CA THR A 47 5.79 10.97 10.34
C THR A 47 6.86 10.29 11.18
N ARG A 48 7.19 9.03 10.87
CA ARG A 48 8.23 8.28 11.58
C ARG A 48 9.62 8.91 11.38
N THR A 49 9.91 9.41 10.19
CA THR A 49 11.18 10.12 9.89
C THR A 49 11.29 11.41 10.69
N ASN A 50 10.23 12.21 10.76
CA ASN A 50 10.20 13.42 11.56
C ASN A 50 10.44 13.13 13.05
N ALA A 51 9.83 12.05 13.57
CA ALA A 51 10.02 11.65 14.96
C ALA A 51 11.44 11.14 15.22
N ALA A 52 12.01 10.33 14.31
CA ALA A 52 13.36 9.81 14.45
C ALA A 52 14.45 10.91 14.37
N LEU A 53 14.16 11.99 13.65
CA LEU A 53 15.09 13.10 13.39
C LEU A 53 14.65 14.40 14.09
N GLU A 54 13.82 14.29 15.12
CA GLU A 54 13.42 15.43 15.94
C GLU A 54 14.66 16.07 16.59
N GLY A 55 14.75 17.41 16.50
CA GLY A 55 15.91 18.14 17.01
C GLY A 55 17.16 18.04 16.13
N PHE A 56 17.06 17.39 14.96
CA PHE A 56 18.13 17.28 13.96
C PHE A 56 19.44 16.71 14.55
N PRO A 57 19.41 15.49 15.11
CA PRO A 57 20.59 14.88 15.69
C PRO A 57 21.71 14.71 14.65
N GLU A 58 22.97 14.68 15.11
CA GLU A 58 24.10 14.39 14.23
C GLU A 58 23.92 13.00 13.57
N PRO A 59 24.28 12.83 12.29
CA PRO A 59 24.20 11.53 11.62
C PRO A 59 25.12 10.50 12.28
N THR A 60 24.56 9.59 13.07
CA THR A 60 25.27 8.41 13.58
C THR A 60 24.83 7.16 12.83
N PRO A 61 25.60 6.06 12.86
CA PRO A 61 25.19 4.78 12.28
C PRO A 61 23.81 4.31 12.79
N GLU A 62 23.51 4.50 14.07
CA GLU A 62 22.22 4.09 14.67
C GLU A 62 21.04 4.90 14.11
N ILE A 63 21.25 6.20 13.86
CA ILE A 63 20.25 7.07 13.25
C ILE A 63 20.07 6.70 11.77
N ALA A 64 21.15 6.42 11.06
CA ALA A 64 21.10 5.94 9.68
C ALA A 64 20.33 4.61 9.57
N GLU A 65 20.62 3.64 10.44
CA GLU A 65 19.90 2.37 10.53
C GLU A 65 18.41 2.58 10.84
N THR A 66 18.08 3.56 11.68
CA THR A 66 16.67 3.90 11.97
C THR A 66 15.95 4.41 10.72
N VAL A 67 16.58 5.29 9.92
CA VAL A 67 16.01 5.78 8.66
C VAL A 67 15.86 4.66 7.64
N ASP A 68 16.86 3.78 7.52
CA ASP A 68 16.80 2.61 6.64
C ASP A 68 15.68 1.65 7.05
N ALA A 69 15.50 1.40 8.35
CA ALA A 69 14.41 0.56 8.86
C ALA A 69 13.02 1.16 8.57
N ILE A 70 12.86 2.48 8.70
CA ILE A 70 11.62 3.17 8.31
C ILE A 70 11.34 2.96 6.82
N LYS A 71 12.37 3.08 5.98
CA LYS A 71 12.23 2.85 4.53
C LYS A 71 11.83 1.40 4.24
N GLU A 72 12.55 0.41 4.75
CA GLU A 72 12.27 -1.00 4.43
C GLU A 72 10.90 -1.47 4.94
N ASP A 73 10.45 -0.99 6.10
CA ASP A 73 9.08 -1.21 6.57
C ASP A 73 8.03 -0.67 5.58
N SER A 74 8.25 0.55 5.09
CA SER A 74 7.35 1.19 4.11
C SER A 74 7.41 0.49 2.76
N VAL A 75 8.60 0.09 2.29
CA VAL A 75 8.78 -0.70 1.05
C VAL A 75 8.01 -2.01 1.16
N THR A 76 8.12 -2.73 2.27
CA THR A 76 7.40 -3.99 2.50
C THR A 76 5.89 -3.82 2.36
N LYS A 77 5.32 -2.77 2.99
CA LYS A 77 3.89 -2.44 2.88
C LYS A 77 3.50 -2.07 1.44
N LEU A 78 4.31 -1.24 0.78
CA LEU A 78 4.02 -0.71 -0.55
C LEU A 78 4.14 -1.78 -1.63
N VAL A 79 5.07 -2.73 -1.52
CA VAL A 79 5.18 -3.88 -2.42
C VAL A 79 3.97 -4.80 -2.27
N ALA A 80 3.50 -5.06 -1.05
CA ALA A 80 2.28 -5.84 -0.83
C ALA A 80 1.07 -5.20 -1.54
N LEU A 81 0.89 -3.89 -1.37
CA LEU A 81 -0.14 -3.13 -2.08
C LEU A 81 0.11 -3.12 -3.60
N GLY A 82 1.36 -3.07 -4.04
CA GLY A 82 1.75 -3.13 -5.44
C GLY A 82 1.32 -4.43 -6.12
N HIS A 83 1.38 -5.56 -5.43
CA HIS A 83 0.84 -6.82 -5.94
C HIS A 83 -0.68 -6.80 -6.08
N GLU A 84 -1.39 -6.19 -5.13
CA GLU A 84 -2.84 -6.01 -5.24
C GLU A 84 -3.19 -5.12 -6.43
N ILE A 85 -2.48 -4.00 -6.59
CA ILE A 85 -2.63 -3.08 -7.73
C ILE A 85 -2.35 -3.81 -9.05
N ALA A 86 -1.25 -4.57 -9.14
CA ALA A 86 -0.87 -5.30 -10.35
C ALA A 86 -1.94 -6.33 -10.78
N ALA A 87 -2.70 -6.87 -9.84
CA ALA A 87 -3.80 -7.79 -10.12
C ALA A 87 -5.11 -7.10 -10.57
N MET A 88 -5.21 -5.77 -10.43
CA MET A 88 -6.39 -5.00 -10.85
C MET A 88 -6.48 -4.85 -12.37
N SER A 89 -7.64 -4.39 -12.85
CA SER A 89 -7.79 -3.96 -14.25
C SER A 89 -6.97 -2.70 -14.57
N ASP A 90 -6.65 -2.46 -15.83
CA ASP A 90 -5.94 -1.25 -16.26
C ASP A 90 -6.67 0.05 -15.86
N ALA A 91 -8.00 0.03 -15.84
CA ALA A 91 -8.82 1.18 -15.46
C ALA A 91 -8.73 1.47 -13.96
N ASP A 92 -8.74 0.41 -13.15
CA ASP A 92 -8.59 0.50 -11.70
C ASP A 92 -7.17 0.93 -11.32
N ARG A 93 -6.13 0.37 -11.94
CA ARG A 93 -4.73 0.79 -11.72
C ARG A 93 -4.54 2.28 -12.00
N LYS A 94 -5.09 2.78 -13.12
CA LYS A 94 -5.07 4.22 -13.44
C LYS A 94 -5.82 5.07 -12.41
N THR A 95 -6.90 4.53 -11.83
CA THR A 95 -7.63 5.19 -10.74
C THR A 95 -6.75 5.29 -9.49
N VAL A 96 -6.05 4.20 -9.13
CA VAL A 96 -5.10 4.19 -8.00
C VAL A 96 -4.00 5.23 -8.23
N GLU A 97 -3.33 5.17 -9.37
CA GLU A 97 -2.25 6.09 -9.75
C GLU A 97 -2.70 7.56 -9.67
N GLY A 98 -3.87 7.88 -10.23
CA GLY A 98 -4.42 9.23 -10.22
C GLY A 98 -4.70 9.75 -8.80
N VAL A 99 -5.29 8.92 -7.94
CA VAL A 99 -5.61 9.29 -6.56
C VAL A 99 -4.33 9.44 -5.72
N VAL A 100 -3.37 8.53 -5.85
CA VAL A 100 -2.08 8.61 -5.15
C VAL A 100 -1.32 9.85 -5.59
N SER A 101 -1.19 10.08 -6.91
CA SER A 101 -0.50 11.27 -7.45
C SER A 101 -1.14 12.55 -6.94
N SER A 102 -2.47 12.66 -6.98
CA SER A 102 -3.18 13.84 -6.48
C SER A 102 -2.98 14.04 -4.98
N SER A 103 -3.01 12.95 -4.20
CA SER A 103 -2.85 13.00 -2.74
C SER A 103 -1.44 13.41 -2.34
N VAL A 104 -0.41 12.86 -2.99
CA VAL A 104 0.99 13.27 -2.75
C VAL A 104 1.21 14.72 -3.16
N SER A 105 0.70 15.16 -4.30
CA SER A 105 0.85 16.57 -4.73
C SER A 105 0.16 17.56 -3.80
N SER A 106 -0.90 17.15 -3.10
CA SER A 106 -1.67 18.00 -2.18
C SER A 106 -1.32 17.82 -0.70
N ILE A 107 -0.30 17.01 -0.37
CA ILE A 107 0.07 16.71 1.03
C ILE A 107 0.35 17.98 1.86
N HIS A 108 0.88 19.03 1.21
CA HIS A 108 1.25 20.31 1.83
C HIS A 108 0.06 21.25 2.07
N THR A 109 -1.12 20.98 1.51
CA THR A 109 -2.31 21.82 1.67
C THR A 109 -3.39 21.20 2.55
N LYS A 110 -3.36 19.87 2.74
CA LYS A 110 -4.31 19.13 3.57
C LYS A 110 -4.07 19.38 5.06
N PRO A 111 -5.08 19.83 5.85
CA PRO A 111 -4.92 20.12 7.27
C PRO A 111 -4.31 18.98 8.10
N GLU A 112 -4.61 17.74 7.75
CA GLU A 112 -4.18 16.53 8.45
C GLU A 112 -2.73 16.12 8.15
N THR A 113 -2.14 16.56 7.04
CA THR A 113 -0.77 16.16 6.64
C THR A 113 0.19 17.32 6.43
N LYS A 114 -0.28 18.57 6.38
CA LYS A 114 0.57 19.75 6.12
C LYS A 114 1.74 19.88 7.10
N ASP A 115 1.51 19.56 8.38
CA ASP A 115 2.54 19.71 9.42
C ASP A 115 3.55 18.56 9.36
N VAL A 116 3.10 17.34 8.97
CA VAL A 116 3.99 16.22 8.67
C VAL A 116 4.91 16.57 7.50
N TYR A 117 4.35 17.10 6.42
CA TYR A 117 5.15 17.52 5.26
C TYR A 117 6.12 18.65 5.61
N ALA A 118 5.67 19.66 6.36
CA ALA A 118 6.52 20.77 6.79
C ALA A 118 7.68 20.29 7.68
N GLY A 119 7.43 19.38 8.62
CA GLY A 119 8.47 18.75 9.45
C GLY A 119 9.49 17.99 8.59
N TYR A 120 9.02 17.27 7.58
CA TYR A 120 9.89 16.51 6.69
C TYR A 120 10.75 17.42 5.80
N GLN A 121 10.19 18.55 5.33
CA GLN A 121 10.96 19.58 4.63
C GLN A 121 12.03 20.23 5.55
N ALA A 122 11.71 20.42 6.84
CA ALA A 122 12.69 20.93 7.81
C ALA A 122 13.85 19.94 8.03
N VAL A 123 13.54 18.64 8.16
CA VAL A 123 14.54 17.56 8.19
C VAL A 123 15.43 17.62 6.95
N TRP A 124 14.83 17.69 5.75
CA TRP A 124 15.58 17.77 4.51
C TRP A 124 16.54 18.98 4.48
N GLY A 125 16.04 20.15 4.90
CA GLY A 125 16.82 21.38 4.99
C GLY A 125 17.96 21.31 6.02
N ALA A 126 17.81 20.55 7.10
CA ALA A 126 18.84 20.39 8.12
C ALA A 126 20.05 19.58 7.61
N TYR A 127 19.82 18.57 6.77
CA TYR A 127 20.88 17.64 6.36
C TYR A 127 21.46 17.87 4.95
N VAL A 128 20.83 18.70 4.10
CA VAL A 128 21.26 18.89 2.69
C VAL A 128 22.73 19.31 2.52
N GLY A 129 23.29 20.07 3.47
CA GLY A 129 24.68 20.55 3.43
C GLY A 129 25.68 19.71 4.21
N GLY A 130 25.23 18.64 4.88
CA GLY A 130 26.05 17.80 5.76
C GLY A 130 26.54 16.52 5.10
N ASP A 131 26.47 15.43 5.85
CA ASP A 131 26.76 14.08 5.38
C ASP A 131 25.86 13.72 4.19
N GLN A 132 26.48 13.56 3.02
CA GLN A 132 25.76 13.32 1.77
C GLN A 132 25.19 11.90 1.69
N GLU A 133 25.83 10.92 2.32
CA GLU A 133 25.32 9.55 2.34
C GLU A 133 24.03 9.49 3.17
N PHE A 134 24.06 10.06 4.37
CA PHE A 134 22.90 10.15 5.23
C PHE A 134 21.77 10.98 4.60
N PHE A 135 22.10 12.12 4.00
CA PHE A 135 21.12 12.93 3.28
C PHE A 135 20.46 12.18 2.11
N ASN A 136 21.24 11.37 1.37
CA ASN A 136 20.69 10.54 0.29
C ASN A 136 19.73 9.47 0.83
N LYS A 137 19.95 8.92 2.03
CA LYS A 137 18.99 8.00 2.68
C LYS A 137 17.64 8.68 2.91
N ILE A 138 17.64 9.88 3.51
CA ILE A 138 16.42 10.69 3.71
C ILE A 138 15.76 10.97 2.36
N LYS A 139 16.51 11.47 1.38
CA LYS A 139 15.99 11.80 0.05
C LYS A 139 15.34 10.60 -0.64
N SER A 140 15.84 9.38 -0.42
CA SER A 140 15.27 8.16 -1.01
C SER A 140 13.84 7.86 -0.55
N LEU A 141 13.38 8.44 0.56
CA LEU A 141 11.99 8.30 1.01
C LEU A 141 11.00 9.05 0.09
N ASN A 142 11.46 10.01 -0.72
CA ASN A 142 10.61 10.76 -1.64
C ASN A 142 10.02 9.90 -2.77
N ILE A 143 10.62 8.75 -3.06
CA ILE A 143 10.17 7.83 -4.10
C ILE A 143 9.36 6.66 -3.55
N LEU A 144 9.02 6.65 -2.26
CA LEU A 144 8.37 5.50 -1.62
C LEU A 144 7.12 5.03 -2.36
N THR A 145 6.25 5.94 -2.83
CA THR A 145 5.03 5.53 -3.53
C THR A 145 5.29 4.74 -4.81
N GLN A 146 6.48 4.86 -5.43
CA GLN A 146 6.85 4.09 -6.61
C GLN A 146 6.93 2.58 -6.34
N TYR A 147 7.21 2.18 -5.09
CA TYR A 147 7.24 0.77 -4.70
C TYR A 147 5.86 0.08 -4.77
N ALA A 148 4.77 0.84 -4.92
CA ALA A 148 3.44 0.32 -5.21
C ALA A 148 3.10 0.28 -6.72
N PHE A 149 3.97 0.81 -7.58
CA PHE A 149 3.75 0.90 -9.02
C PHE A 149 4.93 0.27 -9.78
N PHE A 150 4.93 -1.06 -9.90
CA PHE A 150 6.10 -1.82 -10.39
C PHE A 150 6.57 -1.43 -11.79
N ASP A 151 5.68 -1.01 -12.70
CA ASP A 151 6.11 -0.52 -14.02
C ASP A 151 6.93 0.78 -13.90
N LEU A 152 6.57 1.65 -12.96
CA LEU A 152 7.33 2.85 -12.66
C LEU A 152 8.66 2.51 -11.97
N LEU A 153 8.62 1.58 -11.00
CA LEU A 153 9.81 1.12 -10.28
C LEU A 153 10.83 0.50 -11.23
N ARG A 154 10.43 -0.45 -12.10
CA ARG A 154 11.32 -1.05 -13.12
C ARG A 154 11.92 -0.02 -14.07
N LYS A 155 11.20 1.07 -14.33
CA LYS A 155 11.66 2.15 -15.21
C LYS A 155 12.68 3.07 -14.53
N GLN A 156 12.50 3.36 -13.24
CA GLN A 156 13.32 4.35 -12.52
C GLN A 156 14.48 3.70 -11.74
N GLU A 157 14.23 2.53 -11.14
CA GLU A 157 15.13 1.80 -10.25
C GLU A 157 15.09 0.29 -10.59
N PRO A 158 15.59 -0.13 -11.78
CA PRO A 158 15.49 -1.52 -12.23
C PRO A 158 16.19 -2.51 -11.29
N GLU A 159 17.33 -2.14 -10.72
CA GLU A 159 18.07 -2.99 -9.76
C GLU A 159 17.25 -3.23 -8.48
N GLU A 160 16.49 -2.23 -8.05
CA GLU A 160 15.62 -2.35 -6.86
C GLU A 160 14.39 -3.19 -7.17
N ALA A 161 13.82 -3.06 -8.36
CA ALA A 161 12.75 -3.94 -8.81
C ALA A 161 13.21 -5.41 -8.86
N ASP A 162 14.42 -5.65 -9.39
CA ASP A 162 15.05 -6.98 -9.40
C ASP A 162 15.29 -7.52 -7.98
N ARG A 163 15.79 -6.68 -7.05
CA ARG A 163 15.97 -7.06 -5.63
C ARG A 163 14.65 -7.54 -5.01
N LEU A 164 13.55 -6.88 -5.34
CA LEU A 164 12.22 -7.16 -4.82
C LEU A 164 11.49 -8.26 -5.60
N GLY A 165 12.04 -8.70 -6.74
CA GLY A 165 11.41 -9.69 -7.61
C GLY A 165 10.13 -9.20 -8.28
N VAL A 166 10.01 -7.88 -8.53
CA VAL A 166 8.82 -7.25 -9.08
C VAL A 166 9.01 -6.72 -10.48
#